data_AF-A0A9D2WMA3-F1
#
_entry.id   AF-A0A9D2WMA3-F1
#
_cell.length_a   1.000
_cell.length_b   1.000
_cell.length_c   1.000
_cell.angle_alpha   90.00
_cell.angle_beta   90.00
_cell.angle_gamma   90.00
#
_symmetry.space_group_name_H-M   'P 1'
#
loop_
_entity.id
_entity.type
_entity.pdbx_description
1 polymer ?
#
loop_
_entity_poly.entity_id
_entity_poly.type
_entity_poly.pdbx_seq_one_letter_code
_entity_poly.pdbx_strand_id
1 'polypeptide(L)'
;MMKKYLEFEKNLNKLKMLLLTAACSTVLLFTGCQSQDESSNNVYIETNQSVDDKTTENDESDVAEDITPTVTEDSSEESTVLFSDLSKYQFVFASGVGAWQTMLTINEDGIFAGEYYDSEMGTVGEDYPNGVVYSSTFEGKFTEPKKVNDYTYSVLIEYINLEKEVENEEIIDGIKYIYSEPNGINDAKEILIYTPEAPVKELPEGFRSWTRFVDLDDLKDEYLGFYGLYNVETESGFSSYKLDGEE
;
A
#
# COMPACT_ATOMS: atom_id res chain seq x y z
N MET A 1 -2.14 19.88 -28.55
CA MET A 1 -1.26 19.59 -27.40
C MET A 1 -1.60 20.47 -26.20
N MET A 2 -1.49 21.80 -26.31
CA MET A 2 -1.74 22.74 -25.20
C MET A 2 -3.17 22.70 -24.60
N LYS A 3 -4.21 22.43 -25.42
CA LYS A 3 -5.59 22.27 -24.92
C LYS A 3 -5.79 21.03 -24.05
N LYS A 4 -5.16 19.90 -24.40
CA LYS A 4 -5.24 18.66 -23.61
C LYS A 4 -4.51 18.82 -22.27
N TYR A 5 -3.38 19.54 -22.26
CA TYR A 5 -2.62 19.84 -21.05
C TYR A 5 -3.41 20.75 -20.08
N LEU A 6 -4.05 21.80 -20.60
CA LEU A 6 -4.91 22.68 -19.80
C LEU A 6 -6.17 21.96 -19.27
N GLU A 7 -6.69 20.99 -20.01
CA GLU A 7 -7.83 20.18 -19.61
C GLU A 7 -7.44 19.15 -18.54
N PHE A 8 -6.23 18.58 -18.64
CA PHE A 8 -5.61 17.74 -17.61
C PHE A 8 -5.36 18.51 -16.31
N GLU A 9 -4.70 19.68 -16.35
CA GLU A 9 -4.49 20.50 -15.15
C GLU A 9 -5.81 20.93 -14.49
N LYS A 10 -6.83 21.23 -15.31
CA LYS A 10 -8.16 21.62 -14.80
C LYS A 10 -8.89 20.45 -14.13
N ASN A 11 -8.73 19.23 -14.65
CA ASN A 11 -9.27 18.02 -14.05
C ASN A 11 -8.51 17.62 -12.78
N LEU A 12 -7.18 17.77 -12.77
CA LEU A 12 -6.34 17.55 -11.60
C LEU A 12 -6.69 18.52 -10.47
N ASN A 13 -6.87 19.81 -10.78
CA ASN A 13 -7.28 20.81 -9.80
C ASN A 13 -8.72 20.60 -9.29
N LYS A 14 -9.63 20.10 -10.14
CA LYS A 14 -10.97 19.69 -9.70
C LYS A 14 -10.93 18.49 -8.76
N LEU A 15 -10.08 17.50 -9.04
CA LEU A 15 -9.89 16.32 -8.20
C LEU A 15 -9.31 16.70 -6.84
N LYS A 16 -8.28 17.57 -6.82
CA LYS A 16 -7.71 18.16 -5.59
C LYS A 16 -8.76 18.90 -4.76
N MET A 17 -9.68 19.63 -5.40
CA MET A 17 -10.76 20.35 -4.72
C MET A 17 -11.85 19.43 -4.15
N LEU A 18 -12.12 18.29 -4.79
CA LEU A 18 -13.11 17.31 -4.32
C LEU A 18 -12.62 16.57 -3.06
N LEU A 19 -11.34 16.17 -3.06
CA LEU A 19 -10.72 15.42 -1.95
C LEU A 19 -10.63 16.23 -0.64
N LEU A 20 -10.48 17.56 -0.73
CA LEU A 20 -10.43 18.43 0.45
C LEU A 20 -11.74 18.48 1.25
N THR A 21 -12.88 18.12 0.64
CA THR A 21 -14.21 18.24 1.27
C THR A 21 -14.65 16.99 2.06
N ALA A 22 -13.96 15.86 1.94
CA ALA A 22 -14.33 14.61 2.59
C ALA A 22 -13.69 14.40 3.99
N ALA A 23 -12.69 15.21 4.38
CA ALA A 23 -11.91 15.00 5.61
C ALA A 23 -12.51 15.61 6.90
N CYS A 24 -13.76 16.12 6.88
CA CYS A 24 -14.38 16.77 8.04
C CYS A 24 -15.71 16.12 8.43
N SER A 25 -15.66 15.00 9.15
CA SER A 25 -16.66 14.49 10.12
C SER A 25 -16.26 13.03 10.42
N THR A 26 -15.75 12.63 11.58
CA THR A 26 -16.44 12.62 12.87
C THR A 26 -15.42 12.50 14.02
N VAL A 27 -15.39 13.50 14.90
CA VAL A 27 -14.77 13.37 16.23
C VAL A 27 -15.86 12.92 17.20
N LEU A 28 -15.75 11.71 17.74
CA LEU A 28 -16.45 11.31 18.96
C LEU A 28 -15.43 10.91 20.02
N LEU A 29 -15.42 11.71 21.08
CA LEU A 29 -14.61 11.62 22.28
C LEU A 29 -15.00 10.39 23.11
N PHE A 30 -14.02 9.60 23.55
CA PHE A 30 -14.16 8.82 24.78
C PHE A 30 -12.97 9.08 25.70
N THR A 31 -13.32 9.62 26.87
CA THR A 31 -12.49 9.84 28.05
C THR A 31 -12.49 8.61 28.97
N GLY A 32 -11.33 8.28 29.56
CA GLY A 32 -11.16 7.49 30.79
C GLY A 32 -11.08 5.97 30.57
N CYS A 33 -10.26 5.19 31.27
CA CYS A 33 -9.77 5.35 32.63
C CYS A 33 -8.42 4.61 32.83
N GLN A 34 -7.59 5.18 33.71
CA GLN A 34 -6.32 4.66 34.22
C GLN A 34 -6.44 3.34 34.98
N SER A 35 -5.37 2.55 34.94
CA SER A 35 -4.76 1.97 36.15
C SER A 35 -3.28 1.61 35.91
N GLN A 36 -2.43 2.03 36.85
CA GLN A 36 -1.00 1.77 36.96
C GLN A 36 -0.74 0.34 37.47
N ASP A 37 0.37 -0.31 37.13
CA ASP A 37 1.59 -0.31 37.97
C ASP A 37 2.65 -1.35 37.54
N GLU A 38 3.88 -0.86 37.63
CA GLU A 38 5.15 -1.49 38.01
C GLU A 38 5.85 -2.60 37.20
N SER A 39 7.11 -2.25 36.92
CA SER A 39 8.24 -3.05 36.47
C SER A 39 8.62 -4.20 37.41
N SER A 40 9.25 -5.25 36.87
CA SER A 40 10.50 -5.78 37.42
C SER A 40 11.19 -6.74 36.43
N ASN A 41 12.46 -6.43 36.14
CA ASN A 41 13.42 -7.32 35.52
C ASN A 41 13.69 -8.55 36.42
N ASN A 42 13.98 -9.69 35.82
CA ASN A 42 14.98 -10.63 36.35
C ASN A 42 15.61 -11.49 35.24
N VAL A 43 16.92 -11.64 35.33
CA VAL A 43 17.82 -12.39 34.44
C VAL A 43 18.37 -13.62 35.21
N TYR A 44 18.87 -14.59 34.45
CA TYR A 44 19.74 -15.75 34.79
C TYR A 44 18.98 -17.03 35.22
N ILE A 45 19.30 -18.27 34.78
CA ILE A 45 20.61 -18.92 34.59
C ILE A 45 20.59 -20.03 33.50
N GLU A 46 21.70 -20.06 32.75
CA GLU A 46 22.43 -21.11 31.99
C GLU A 46 22.39 -22.54 32.59
N THR A 47 22.25 -23.68 31.89
CA THR A 47 23.30 -24.41 31.11
C THR A 47 22.83 -25.89 31.01
N ASN A 48 23.07 -26.56 29.87
CA ASN A 48 23.85 -27.81 29.74
C ASN A 48 23.49 -28.65 28.50
N GLN A 49 24.35 -28.51 27.48
CA GLN A 49 25.16 -29.53 26.80
C GLN A 49 24.58 -30.88 26.33
N SER A 50 24.70 -31.04 25.00
CA SER A 50 25.31 -32.14 24.20
C SER A 50 24.67 -33.54 24.19
N VAL A 51 24.51 -34.11 22.99
CA VAL A 51 25.51 -34.97 22.31
C VAL A 51 25.08 -35.23 20.85
N ASP A 52 26.09 -35.26 19.97
CA ASP A 52 26.14 -35.66 18.56
C ASP A 52 25.33 -36.91 18.16
N ASP A 53 24.88 -36.96 16.90
CA ASP A 53 25.29 -38.06 16.02
C ASP A 53 25.37 -37.62 14.54
N LYS A 54 26.40 -38.14 13.86
CA LYS A 54 26.78 -37.93 12.47
C LYS A 54 25.83 -38.65 11.51
N THR A 55 25.62 -38.11 10.31
CA THR A 55 25.89 -38.89 9.08
C THR A 55 26.12 -38.02 7.85
N THR A 56 26.90 -38.62 6.96
CA THR A 56 27.71 -38.17 5.82
C THR A 56 26.98 -37.76 4.53
N GLU A 57 27.72 -37.00 3.74
CA GLU A 57 27.57 -36.58 2.33
C GLU A 57 27.19 -37.68 1.32
N ASN A 58 26.50 -37.33 0.22
CA ASN A 58 27.04 -37.38 -1.16
C ASN A 58 26.00 -37.06 -2.26
N ASP A 59 26.52 -36.40 -3.31
CA ASP A 59 26.21 -36.43 -4.76
C ASP A 59 24.94 -35.79 -5.37
N GLU A 60 25.15 -34.55 -5.85
CA GLU A 60 25.10 -34.11 -7.26
C GLU A 60 24.38 -35.00 -8.32
N SER A 61 23.34 -34.45 -8.96
CA SER A 61 23.14 -34.60 -10.42
C SER A 61 22.21 -33.52 -10.99
N ASP A 62 22.77 -32.76 -11.94
CA ASP A 62 22.12 -31.90 -12.92
C ASP A 62 21.10 -32.68 -13.78
N VAL A 63 19.88 -32.15 -13.93
CA VAL A 63 19.13 -32.21 -15.19
C VAL A 63 18.36 -30.90 -15.35
N ALA A 64 18.89 -30.02 -16.19
CA ALA A 64 18.18 -28.87 -16.73
C ALA A 64 17.16 -29.35 -17.77
N GLU A 65 15.86 -29.25 -17.46
CA GLU A 65 14.82 -29.25 -18.49
C GLU A 65 14.49 -27.81 -18.88
N ASP A 66 14.87 -27.51 -20.11
CA ASP A 66 14.46 -26.35 -20.91
C ASP A 66 12.94 -26.39 -21.11
N ILE A 67 12.20 -25.70 -20.24
CA ILE A 67 10.77 -25.44 -20.45
C ILE A 67 10.66 -24.09 -21.16
N THR A 68 10.51 -24.17 -22.47
CA THR A 68 10.12 -23.04 -23.31
C THR A 68 8.75 -22.51 -22.82
N PRO A 69 8.62 -21.25 -22.36
CA PRO A 69 7.30 -20.73 -22.03
C PRO A 69 6.57 -20.48 -23.34
N THR A 70 5.50 -21.25 -23.56
CA THR A 70 4.53 -20.94 -24.59
C THR A 70 3.83 -19.66 -24.15
N VAL A 71 4.18 -18.53 -24.77
CA VAL A 71 3.47 -17.26 -24.60
C VAL A 71 2.12 -17.43 -25.29
N THR A 72 1.10 -17.74 -24.49
CA THR A 72 -0.29 -17.86 -24.93
C THR A 72 -0.89 -16.45 -25.01
N GLU A 73 -1.54 -16.11 -26.13
CA GLU A 73 -2.25 -14.84 -26.35
C GLU A 73 -3.29 -14.51 -25.25
N ASP A 74 -3.74 -15.54 -24.51
CA ASP A 74 -4.67 -15.51 -23.37
C ASP A 74 -4.20 -14.61 -22.21
N SER A 75 -2.88 -14.51 -21.97
CA SER A 75 -2.32 -13.70 -20.88
C SER A 75 -2.55 -12.20 -21.07
N SER A 76 -2.64 -11.73 -22.31
CA SER A 76 -2.75 -10.30 -22.63
C SER A 76 -4.19 -9.77 -22.54
N GLU A 77 -5.17 -10.66 -22.72
CA GLU A 77 -6.58 -10.31 -22.54
C GLU A 77 -6.94 -10.28 -21.06
N GLU A 78 -6.51 -11.26 -20.26
CA GLU A 78 -6.73 -11.25 -18.79
C GLU A 78 -6.06 -10.04 -18.12
N SER A 79 -4.86 -9.64 -18.54
CA SER A 79 -4.17 -8.46 -18.00
C SER A 79 -4.94 -7.15 -18.27
N THR A 80 -5.44 -7.00 -19.50
CA THR A 80 -6.26 -5.85 -19.91
C THR A 80 -7.58 -5.79 -19.11
N VAL A 81 -8.21 -6.93 -18.87
CA VAL A 81 -9.44 -7.01 -18.06
C VAL A 81 -9.16 -6.63 -16.60
N LEU A 82 -8.06 -7.13 -16.01
CA LEU A 82 -7.71 -6.83 -14.62
C LEU A 82 -7.55 -5.33 -14.40
N PHE A 83 -6.69 -4.65 -15.18
CA PHE A 83 -6.50 -3.21 -14.99
C PHE A 83 -7.73 -2.37 -15.35
N SER A 84 -8.55 -2.80 -16.32
CA SER A 84 -9.85 -2.16 -16.57
C SER A 84 -10.76 -2.26 -15.35
N ASP A 85 -10.77 -3.39 -14.66
CA ASP A 85 -11.52 -3.53 -13.40
C ASP A 85 -10.92 -2.68 -12.27
N LEU A 86 -9.60 -2.71 -12.06
CA LEU A 86 -8.95 -1.91 -11.02
C LEU A 86 -9.13 -0.40 -11.23
N SER A 87 -9.28 0.06 -12.48
CA SER A 87 -9.48 1.48 -12.81
C SER A 87 -10.77 2.08 -12.26
N LYS A 88 -11.69 1.25 -11.79
CA LYS A 88 -12.95 1.65 -11.16
C LYS A 88 -12.78 1.94 -9.66
N TYR A 89 -11.57 1.81 -9.12
CA TYR A 89 -11.30 1.87 -7.69
C TYR A 89 -10.17 2.85 -7.33
N GLN A 90 -10.24 3.38 -6.12
CA GLN A 90 -9.12 4.00 -5.42
C GLN A 90 -8.61 3.06 -4.35
N PHE A 91 -7.29 2.93 -4.23
CA PHE A 91 -6.63 2.12 -3.23
C PHE A 91 -6.11 3.02 -2.12
N VAL A 92 -6.35 2.63 -0.87
CA VAL A 92 -5.98 3.41 0.31
C VAL A 92 -5.16 2.55 1.27
N PHE A 93 -4.04 3.09 1.70
CA PHE A 93 -3.20 2.57 2.78
C PHE A 93 -3.18 3.57 3.93
N ALA A 94 -3.71 3.13 5.08
CA ALA A 94 -3.78 3.92 6.29
C ALA A 94 -3.94 2.98 7.50
N SER A 95 -3.50 3.42 8.68
CA SER A 95 -3.73 2.68 9.94
C SER A 95 -5.15 2.82 10.48
N GLY A 96 -5.93 3.79 9.98
CA GLY A 96 -7.19 4.22 10.59
C GLY A 96 -7.04 5.01 11.91
N VAL A 97 -5.82 5.24 12.37
CA VAL A 97 -5.48 6.06 13.55
C VAL A 97 -4.29 6.95 13.23
N GLY A 98 -4.53 8.26 13.18
CA GLY A 98 -3.55 9.26 12.74
C GLY A 98 -4.07 10.05 11.54
N ALA A 99 -3.39 11.14 11.20
CA ALA A 99 -3.77 12.02 10.10
C ALA A 99 -2.87 11.78 8.87
N TRP A 100 -2.70 10.51 8.51
CA TRP A 100 -1.90 10.09 7.37
C TRP A 100 -2.59 9.05 6.51
N GLN A 101 -2.30 9.06 5.21
CA GLN A 101 -2.64 7.99 4.28
C GLN A 101 -1.86 8.10 2.98
N THR A 102 -1.74 6.98 2.28
CA THR A 102 -1.38 6.93 0.85
C THR A 102 -2.59 6.48 0.07
N MET A 103 -2.92 7.20 -1.01
CA MET A 103 -3.99 6.85 -1.92
C MET A 103 -3.46 6.78 -3.34
N LEU A 104 -3.91 5.79 -4.13
CA LEU A 104 -3.57 5.71 -5.55
C LEU A 104 -4.73 5.18 -6.39
N THR A 105 -4.67 5.46 -7.68
CA THR A 105 -5.56 4.91 -8.71
C THR A 105 -4.72 4.27 -9.81
N ILE A 106 -5.26 3.27 -10.49
CA ILE A 106 -4.57 2.52 -11.54
C ILE A 106 -5.37 2.67 -12.83
N ASN A 107 -4.75 3.14 -13.91
CA ASN A 107 -5.37 3.25 -15.22
C ASN A 107 -5.41 1.87 -15.91
N GLU A 108 -6.23 1.75 -16.97
CA GLU A 108 -6.38 0.49 -17.73
C GLU A 108 -5.07 -0.01 -18.38
N ASP A 109 -4.06 0.86 -18.53
CA ASP A 109 -2.75 0.54 -19.08
C ASP A 109 -1.68 0.23 -18.01
N GLY A 110 -2.08 0.12 -16.74
CA GLY A 110 -1.19 -0.18 -15.62
C GLY A 110 -0.39 1.01 -15.09
N ILE A 111 -0.56 2.21 -15.66
CA ILE A 111 -0.02 3.45 -15.06
C ILE A 111 -0.83 3.76 -13.81
N PHE A 112 -0.16 4.04 -12.70
CA PHE A 112 -0.81 4.44 -11.47
C PHE A 112 -0.32 5.82 -11.02
N ALA A 113 -1.21 6.55 -10.35
CA ALA A 113 -0.90 7.86 -9.77
C ALA A 113 -1.52 7.96 -8.39
N GLY A 114 -0.83 8.66 -7.48
CA GLY A 114 -1.25 8.76 -6.10
C GLY A 114 -0.63 9.92 -5.33
N GLU A 115 -1.12 10.06 -4.11
CA GLU A 115 -0.70 11.05 -3.14
C GLU A 115 -0.49 10.39 -1.77
N TYR A 116 0.54 10.83 -1.07
CA TYR A 116 0.80 10.53 0.33
C TYR A 116 0.75 11.82 1.13
N TYR A 117 0.18 11.76 2.33
CA TYR A 117 0.31 12.80 3.33
C TYR A 117 0.36 12.24 4.73
N ASP A 118 1.08 12.93 5.62
CA ASP A 118 1.05 12.78 7.07
C ASP A 118 1.06 14.17 7.72
N SER A 119 -0.02 14.49 8.44
CA SER A 119 -0.27 15.81 8.99
C SER A 119 0.09 15.89 10.47
N GLU A 120 1.20 16.57 10.76
CA GLU A 120 1.62 16.93 12.11
C GLU A 120 1.19 18.35 12.47
N MET A 121 -0.11 18.56 12.68
CA MET A 121 -0.68 19.88 12.96
C MET A 121 -0.27 20.46 14.33
N GLY A 122 0.33 19.65 15.20
CA GLY A 122 0.92 20.09 16.47
C GLY A 122 2.35 20.63 16.35
N THR A 123 3.03 20.36 15.23
CA THR A 123 4.42 20.76 14.99
C THR A 123 4.43 22.12 14.31
N VAL A 124 4.50 23.20 15.10
CA VAL A 124 4.39 24.59 14.61
C VAL A 124 5.70 25.38 14.77
N GLY A 125 5.93 26.32 13.85
CA GLY A 125 7.05 27.26 13.89
C GLY A 125 6.60 28.68 13.57
N GLU A 126 7.51 29.66 13.69
CA GLU A 126 7.20 31.08 13.44
C GLU A 126 6.68 31.31 12.00
N ASP A 127 7.35 30.70 11.02
CA ASP A 127 6.99 30.81 9.59
C ASP A 127 5.92 29.79 9.16
N TYR A 128 5.67 28.75 9.97
CA TYR A 128 4.68 27.71 9.71
C TYR A 128 3.76 27.49 10.93
N PRO A 129 2.91 28.47 11.28
CA PRO A 129 2.05 28.39 12.46
C PRO A 129 0.93 27.34 12.34
N ASN A 130 0.70 26.79 11.14
CA ASN A 130 -0.40 25.87 10.85
C ASN A 130 0.04 24.40 10.76
N GLY A 131 1.29 24.08 11.12
CA GLY A 131 1.76 22.70 11.25
C GLY A 131 2.77 22.28 10.17
N VAL A 132 3.12 21.00 10.22
CA VAL A 132 3.95 20.31 9.22
C VAL A 132 3.12 19.26 8.51
N VAL A 133 3.33 19.11 7.20
CA VAL A 133 2.77 18.01 6.40
C VAL A 133 3.92 17.32 5.66
N TYR A 134 4.13 16.04 5.94
CA TYR A 134 4.93 15.20 5.04
C TYR A 134 4.08 14.84 3.84
N SER A 135 4.60 14.95 2.62
CA SER A 135 3.78 14.70 1.44
C SER A 135 4.57 14.16 0.26
N SER A 136 3.85 13.49 -0.64
CA SER A 136 4.37 13.04 -1.92
C SER A 136 3.25 13.01 -2.95
N THR A 137 3.52 13.43 -4.17
CA THR A 137 2.67 13.17 -5.34
C THR A 137 3.49 12.37 -6.32
N PHE A 138 2.97 11.24 -6.78
CA PHE A 138 3.74 10.28 -7.55
C PHE A 138 2.95 9.68 -8.70
N GLU A 139 3.70 9.27 -9.72
CA GLU A 139 3.23 8.45 -10.83
C GLU A 139 4.17 7.26 -10.97
N GLY A 140 3.63 6.08 -11.20
CA GLY A 140 4.41 4.89 -11.51
C GLY A 140 3.73 4.04 -12.57
N LYS A 141 4.38 2.93 -12.91
CA LYS A 141 3.84 1.97 -13.84
C LYS A 141 4.11 0.55 -13.39
N PHE A 142 3.06 -0.26 -13.42
CA PHE A 142 3.17 -1.70 -13.27
C PHE A 142 3.55 -2.35 -14.61
N THR A 143 4.31 -3.44 -14.49
CA THR A 143 4.44 -4.42 -15.58
C THR A 143 3.12 -5.14 -15.83
N GLU A 144 3.08 -5.94 -16.88
CA GLU A 144 1.93 -6.81 -17.16
C GLU A 144 1.70 -7.82 -16.00
N PRO A 145 0.46 -7.91 -15.46
CA PRO A 145 0.10 -8.85 -14.42
C PRO A 145 0.37 -10.30 -14.78
N LYS A 146 0.96 -11.04 -13.85
CA LYS A 146 1.12 -12.50 -13.92
C LYS A 146 0.19 -13.14 -12.92
N LYS A 147 -0.69 -14.01 -13.39
CA LYS A 147 -1.57 -14.80 -12.51
C LYS A 147 -0.73 -15.74 -11.65
N VAL A 148 -0.91 -15.65 -10.32
CA VAL A 148 -0.23 -16.51 -9.34
C VAL A 148 -1.13 -17.68 -8.96
N ASN A 149 -2.42 -17.39 -8.75
CA ASN A 149 -3.48 -18.36 -8.50
C ASN A 149 -4.85 -17.76 -8.89
N ASP A 150 -5.94 -18.43 -8.54
CA ASP A 150 -7.31 -18.03 -8.92
C ASP A 150 -7.72 -16.64 -8.41
N TYR A 151 -7.09 -16.14 -7.35
CA TYR A 151 -7.47 -14.90 -6.67
C TYR A 151 -6.32 -13.89 -6.50
N THR A 152 -5.13 -14.18 -7.04
CA THR A 152 -3.91 -13.38 -6.87
C THR A 152 -3.18 -13.17 -8.19
N TYR A 153 -2.80 -11.92 -8.46
CA TYR A 153 -1.89 -11.55 -9.54
C TYR A 153 -0.64 -10.88 -8.97
N SER A 154 0.50 -11.04 -9.62
CA SER A 154 1.76 -10.37 -9.29
C SER A 154 2.11 -9.37 -10.39
N VAL A 155 2.49 -8.16 -9.99
CA VAL A 155 3.05 -7.13 -10.86
C VAL A 155 4.38 -6.63 -10.28
N LEU A 156 5.33 -6.35 -11.16
CA LEU A 156 6.55 -5.61 -10.82
C LEU A 156 6.38 -4.12 -11.09
N ILE A 157 7.12 -3.29 -10.37
CA ILE A 157 7.23 -1.84 -10.59
C ILE A 157 8.24 -1.58 -11.73
N GLU A 158 7.81 -0.97 -12.84
CA GLU A 158 8.72 -0.48 -13.88
C GLU A 158 9.42 0.81 -13.46
N TYR A 159 8.66 1.75 -12.91
CA TYR A 159 9.16 3.02 -12.37
C TYR A 159 8.19 3.61 -11.37
N ILE A 160 8.72 4.48 -10.49
CA ILE A 160 7.99 5.46 -9.70
C ILE A 160 8.74 6.78 -9.81
N ASN A 161 8.02 7.83 -10.19
CA ASN A 161 8.51 9.19 -10.27
C ASN A 161 7.75 10.06 -9.26
N LEU A 162 8.49 10.86 -8.50
CA LEU A 162 7.93 11.84 -7.58
C LEU A 162 7.87 13.21 -8.27
N GLU A 163 6.78 13.96 -8.06
CA GLU A 163 6.66 15.34 -8.57
C GLU A 163 7.71 16.27 -7.93
N LYS A 164 8.07 16.00 -6.68
CA LYS A 164 9.03 16.75 -5.88
C LYS A 164 10.07 15.79 -5.31
N GLU A 165 11.34 16.21 -5.30
CA GLU A 165 12.42 15.40 -4.73
C GLU A 165 12.28 15.32 -3.20
N VAL A 166 12.68 14.18 -2.65
CA VAL A 166 12.66 13.90 -1.20
C VAL A 166 13.57 14.88 -0.45
N GLU A 167 13.23 15.20 0.79
CA GLU A 167 13.90 16.16 1.69
C GLU A 167 13.77 17.63 1.31
N ASN A 168 13.22 17.95 0.13
CA ASN A 168 12.85 19.33 -0.18
C ASN A 168 11.71 19.80 0.71
N GLU A 169 11.69 21.11 0.98
CA GLU A 169 10.68 21.73 1.82
C GLU A 169 10.16 23.03 1.20
N GLU A 170 8.88 23.33 1.45
CA GLU A 170 8.30 24.62 1.15
C GLU A 170 7.24 25.02 2.16
N ILE A 171 7.01 26.32 2.31
CA ILE A 171 5.96 26.85 3.19
C ILE A 171 4.87 27.45 2.33
N ILE A 172 3.65 26.93 2.48
CA ILE A 172 2.46 27.39 1.75
C ILE A 172 1.38 27.67 2.79
N ASP A 173 0.85 28.90 2.80
CA ASP A 173 -0.23 29.33 3.70
C ASP A 173 0.03 28.99 5.19
N GLY A 174 1.29 29.13 5.62
CA GLY A 174 1.71 28.87 7.00
C GLY A 174 1.81 27.39 7.38
N ILE A 175 1.74 26.47 6.42
CA ILE A 175 2.03 25.03 6.59
C ILE A 175 3.40 24.75 5.98
N LYS A 176 4.26 24.04 6.71
CA LYS A 176 5.53 23.54 6.17
C LYS A 176 5.32 22.16 5.55
N TYR A 177 5.48 22.07 4.24
CA TYR A 177 5.50 20.82 3.50
C TYR A 177 6.93 20.26 3.48
N ILE A 178 7.08 18.99 3.83
CA ILE A 178 8.33 18.24 3.73
C ILE A 178 8.09 17.09 2.75
N TYR A 179 8.81 17.07 1.63
CA TYR A 179 8.61 16.05 0.62
C TYR A 179 9.30 14.74 1.02
N SER A 180 8.55 13.64 0.99
CA SER A 180 9.02 12.32 1.39
C SER A 180 8.67 11.26 0.37
N GLU A 181 9.22 10.06 0.55
CA GLU A 181 8.73 8.89 -0.17
C GLU A 181 7.28 8.56 0.24
N PRO A 182 6.46 8.05 -0.70
CA PRO A 182 5.08 7.68 -0.41
C PRO A 182 5.01 6.38 0.40
N ASN A 183 4.60 6.49 1.67
CA ASN A 183 4.53 5.35 2.58
C ASN A 183 3.67 4.21 2.01
N GLY A 184 4.12 2.98 2.14
CA GLY A 184 3.43 1.77 1.70
C GLY A 184 3.68 1.37 0.24
N ILE A 185 4.08 2.32 -0.62
CA ILE A 185 4.57 2.02 -1.99
C ILE A 185 6.07 2.31 -2.14
N ASN A 186 6.70 2.94 -1.16
CA ASN A 186 8.16 3.03 -1.06
C ASN A 186 8.78 1.64 -1.06
N ASP A 187 9.99 1.54 -1.63
CA ASP A 187 10.77 0.31 -1.78
C ASP A 187 10.09 -0.85 -2.55
N ALA A 188 8.86 -0.63 -3.07
CA ALA A 188 8.11 -1.67 -3.76
C ALA A 188 8.86 -2.15 -4.99
N LYS A 189 9.04 -3.46 -5.09
CA LYS A 189 9.51 -4.11 -6.33
C LYS A 189 8.43 -5.02 -6.86
N GLU A 190 7.74 -5.75 -5.98
CA GLU A 190 6.61 -6.60 -6.30
C GLU A 190 5.37 -6.18 -5.52
N ILE A 191 4.27 -6.00 -6.25
CA ILE A 191 2.94 -5.84 -5.66
C ILE A 191 2.12 -7.08 -5.99
N LEU A 192 1.56 -7.71 -4.96
CA LEU A 192 0.49 -8.70 -5.12
C LEU A 192 -0.86 -7.99 -5.14
N ILE A 193 -1.66 -8.31 -6.15
CA ILE A 193 -3.03 -7.84 -6.33
C ILE A 193 -3.96 -8.99 -5.93
N TYR A 194 -4.72 -8.79 -4.85
CA TYR A 194 -5.73 -9.74 -4.41
C TYR A 194 -7.11 -9.34 -4.94
N THR A 195 -7.83 -10.31 -5.48
CA THR A 195 -9.22 -10.13 -5.92
C THR A 195 -10.20 -10.17 -4.73
N PRO A 196 -11.43 -9.64 -4.88
CA PRO A 196 -12.46 -9.71 -3.83
C PRO A 196 -12.78 -11.14 -3.34
N GLU A 197 -12.56 -12.14 -4.18
CA GLU A 197 -12.81 -13.55 -3.91
C GLU A 197 -11.66 -14.24 -3.17
N ALA A 198 -10.58 -13.52 -2.82
CA ALA A 198 -9.47 -14.10 -2.08
C ALA A 198 -9.89 -14.56 -0.67
N PRO A 199 -9.65 -15.82 -0.28
CA PRO A 199 -9.94 -16.29 1.06
C PRO A 199 -9.07 -15.58 2.09
N VAL A 200 -9.66 -14.89 3.06
CA VAL A 200 -8.91 -14.06 4.02
C VAL A 200 -7.85 -14.87 4.77
N LYS A 201 -8.16 -16.11 5.14
CA LYS A 201 -7.25 -16.99 5.89
C LYS A 201 -5.98 -17.38 5.14
N GLU A 202 -5.96 -17.26 3.82
CA GLU A 202 -4.80 -17.57 2.97
C GLU A 202 -3.91 -16.36 2.73
N LEU A 203 -4.36 -15.15 3.13
CA LEU A 203 -3.61 -13.91 2.91
C LEU A 203 -2.52 -13.70 3.96
N PRO A 204 -1.36 -13.10 3.58
CA PRO A 204 -0.26 -12.80 4.50
C PRO A 204 -0.70 -11.98 5.71
N GLU A 205 -0.11 -12.25 6.88
CA GLU A 205 -0.40 -11.51 8.11
C GLU A 205 -0.11 -10.01 7.96
N GLY A 206 1.00 -9.65 7.29
CA GLY A 206 1.34 -8.26 6.96
C GLY A 206 0.18 -7.54 6.28
N PHE A 207 -0.33 -8.09 5.18
CA PHE A 207 -1.50 -7.54 4.49
C PHE A 207 -2.73 -7.43 5.39
N ARG A 208 -3.05 -8.51 6.11
CA ARG A 208 -4.24 -8.59 6.98
C ARG A 208 -4.21 -7.58 8.12
N SER A 209 -3.02 -7.28 8.63
CA SER A 209 -2.83 -6.33 9.73
C SER A 209 -3.26 -4.92 9.36
N TRP A 210 -3.05 -4.53 8.10
CA TRP A 210 -3.44 -3.22 7.55
C TRP A 210 -4.90 -3.16 7.10
N THR A 211 -5.49 -4.30 6.77
CA THR A 211 -6.83 -4.38 6.17
C THR A 211 -7.92 -4.82 7.14
N ARG A 212 -7.66 -4.70 8.45
CA ARG A 212 -8.61 -4.96 9.56
C ARG A 212 -8.99 -6.44 9.74
N PHE A 213 -8.20 -7.38 9.18
CA PHE A 213 -8.38 -8.83 9.29
C PHE A 213 -7.32 -9.51 10.18
N VAL A 214 -6.97 -8.86 11.29
CA VAL A 214 -5.93 -9.34 12.23
C VAL A 214 -6.36 -10.64 12.92
N ASP A 215 -7.54 -10.64 13.54
CA ASP A 215 -8.05 -11.77 14.32
C ASP A 215 -8.82 -12.73 13.42
N LEU A 216 -8.25 -13.93 13.22
CA LEU A 216 -8.82 -14.97 12.38
C LEU A 216 -9.96 -15.74 13.07
N ASP A 217 -9.96 -15.78 14.40
CA ASP A 217 -10.97 -16.51 15.17
C ASP A 217 -12.29 -15.74 15.22
N ASP A 218 -12.22 -14.41 15.13
CA ASP A 218 -13.36 -13.49 15.07
C ASP A 218 -13.78 -13.10 13.63
N LEU A 219 -13.25 -13.78 12.60
CA LEU A 219 -13.60 -13.51 11.20
C LEU A 219 -15.10 -13.68 10.95
N LYS A 220 -15.72 -12.59 10.50
CA LYS A 220 -17.11 -12.60 10.01
C LYS A 220 -17.20 -12.92 8.53
N ASP A 221 -16.18 -12.54 7.77
CA ASP A 221 -16.13 -12.66 6.32
C ASP A 221 -15.09 -13.73 5.93
N GLU A 222 -15.49 -14.63 5.03
CA GLU A 222 -14.63 -15.70 4.51
C GLU A 222 -13.69 -15.19 3.41
N TYR A 223 -14.15 -14.19 2.66
CA TYR A 223 -13.49 -13.62 1.49
C TYR A 223 -13.21 -12.13 1.67
N LEU A 224 -12.21 -11.61 0.95
CA LEU A 224 -11.70 -10.25 1.10
C LEU A 224 -12.77 -9.17 0.83
N GLY A 225 -13.62 -9.36 -0.18
CA GLY A 225 -14.72 -8.47 -0.53
C GLY A 225 -14.33 -7.17 -1.23
N PHE A 226 -13.03 -6.94 -1.46
CA PHE A 226 -12.49 -5.79 -2.19
C PHE A 226 -11.16 -6.18 -2.87
N TYR A 227 -10.66 -5.35 -3.79
CA TYR A 227 -9.33 -5.55 -4.36
C TYR A 227 -8.24 -5.08 -3.39
N GLY A 228 -7.29 -5.94 -3.07
CA GLY A 228 -6.14 -5.62 -2.22
C GLY A 228 -4.88 -5.37 -3.04
N LEU A 229 -4.05 -4.42 -2.62
CA LEU A 229 -2.64 -4.35 -3.06
C LEU A 229 -1.74 -4.66 -1.87
N TYR A 230 -0.73 -5.48 -2.08
CA TYR A 230 0.24 -5.84 -1.06
C TYR A 230 1.66 -5.62 -1.55
N ASN A 231 2.35 -4.68 -0.90
CA ASN A 231 3.78 -4.48 -1.09
C ASN A 231 4.54 -5.54 -0.30
N VAL A 232 5.18 -6.47 -1.02
CA VAL A 232 5.87 -7.62 -0.43
C VAL A 232 7.08 -7.17 0.39
N GLU A 233 7.77 -6.11 -0.04
CA GLU A 233 9.01 -5.63 0.56
C GLU A 233 8.78 -4.92 1.89
N THR A 234 7.66 -4.23 2.05
CA THR A 234 7.34 -3.44 3.26
C THR A 234 6.18 -4.01 4.07
N GLU A 235 5.60 -5.12 3.62
CA GLU A 235 4.41 -5.75 4.18
C GLU A 235 3.20 -4.80 4.30
N SER A 236 3.09 -3.83 3.40
CA SER A 236 2.04 -2.80 3.41
C SER A 236 0.81 -3.24 2.61
N GLY A 237 -0.38 -3.15 3.21
CA GLY A 237 -1.64 -3.61 2.61
C GLY A 237 -2.65 -2.49 2.33
N PHE A 238 -3.03 -2.32 1.07
CA PHE A 238 -4.03 -1.34 0.63
C PHE A 238 -5.41 -1.99 0.49
N SER A 239 -6.46 -1.24 0.82
CA SER A 239 -7.86 -1.62 0.54
C SER A 239 -8.43 -0.76 -0.59
N SER A 240 -9.18 -1.37 -1.51
CA SER A 240 -9.85 -0.63 -2.59
C SER A 240 -11.24 -0.12 -2.19
N TYR A 241 -11.61 1.05 -2.69
CA TYR A 241 -12.95 1.64 -2.61
C TYR A 241 -13.40 2.01 -4.02
N LYS A 242 -14.66 1.71 -4.37
CA LYS A 242 -15.19 2.09 -5.70
C LYS A 242 -15.16 3.61 -5.82
N LEU A 243 -14.70 4.09 -6.97
CA LEU A 243 -14.88 5.49 -7.34
C LEU A 243 -16.36 5.67 -7.64
N ASP A 244 -17.02 6.59 -6.95
CA ASP A 244 -18.42 6.91 -7.21
C ASP A 244 -18.55 7.41 -8.66
N GLY A 245 -19.12 6.58 -9.53
CA GLY A 245 -19.62 7.04 -10.81
C GLY A 245 -20.91 7.80 -10.56
N GLU A 246 -21.05 9.01 -11.10
CA GLU A 246 -22.38 9.57 -11.34
C GLU A 246 -23.13 8.57 -12.24
N GLU A 247 -24.01 7.75 -11.65
CA GLU A 247 -24.97 6.90 -12.38
C GLU A 247 -25.93 7.72 -13.24
#